data_AF-A0A1C6UBV1-F1
#
_entry.id   AF-A0A1C6UBV1-F1
#
_cell.length_a   1.000
_cell.length_b   1.000
_cell.length_c   1.000
_cell.angle_alpha   90.00
_cell.angle_beta   90.00
_cell.angle_gamma   90.00
#
_symmetry.space_group_name_H-M   'P 1'
#
loop_
_entity.id
_entity.type
_entity.pdbx_description
1 polymer ?
#
loop_
_entity_poly.entity_id
_entity_poly.type
_entity_poly.pdbx_seq_one_letter_code
_entity_poly.pdbx_strand_id
1 'polypeptide(L)'
;MTFVLAPPTVSPSPLREPTKTLREKGADSFHAALAAVLATGLEKALEAGDHPRAISFINRGFAEGSPQLGCDLLCRAIAVVGTARTWTVQLAPLRHPGSLD
;
A
#
# COMPACT_ATOMS: atom_id res chain seq x y z
N MET A 1 -37.10 -54.24 -20.52
CA MET A 1 -36.95 -53.02 -19.70
C MET A 1 -35.72 -52.28 -20.23
N THR A 2 -35.92 -51.16 -20.91
CA THR A 2 -34.84 -50.44 -21.63
C THR A 2 -34.52 -49.18 -20.82
N PHE A 3 -33.30 -49.09 -20.28
CA PHE A 3 -32.82 -47.88 -19.60
C PHE A 3 -32.31 -46.89 -20.65
N VAL A 4 -32.97 -45.74 -20.75
CA VAL A 4 -32.47 -44.58 -21.50
C VAL A 4 -31.48 -43.85 -20.61
N LEU A 5 -30.20 -43.86 -20.99
CA LEU A 5 -29.14 -43.10 -20.34
C LEU A 5 -29.24 -41.64 -20.80
N ALA A 6 -29.51 -40.71 -19.87
CA ALA A 6 -29.51 -39.28 -20.16
C ALA A 6 -28.07 -38.78 -20.48
N PRO A 7 -27.90 -37.79 -21.37
CA PRO A 7 -26.57 -37.25 -21.69
C PRO A 7 -26.01 -36.46 -20.49
N PRO A 8 -24.68 -36.46 -20.30
CA PRO A 8 -24.06 -35.64 -19.27
C PRO A 8 -24.21 -34.15 -19.63
N THR A 9 -24.89 -33.40 -18.75
CA THR A 9 -24.88 -31.94 -18.78
C THR A 9 -23.43 -31.47 -18.64
N VAL A 10 -22.87 -30.93 -19.72
CA VAL A 10 -21.59 -30.21 -19.69
C VAL A 10 -21.77 -29.00 -18.78
N SER A 11 -21.14 -29.04 -17.61
CA SER A 11 -21.09 -27.91 -16.68
C SER A 11 -20.33 -26.76 -17.37
N PRO A 12 -20.93 -25.58 -17.56
CA PRO A 12 -20.20 -24.45 -18.11
C PRO A 12 -19.07 -24.10 -17.13
N SER A 13 -17.83 -24.08 -17.63
CA SER A 13 -16.70 -23.63 -16.83
C SER A 13 -16.98 -22.21 -16.31
N PRO A 14 -16.62 -21.88 -15.06
CA PRO A 14 -16.75 -20.51 -14.58
C PRO A 14 -15.91 -19.63 -15.50
N LEU A 15 -16.59 -18.66 -16.14
CA LEU A 15 -15.97 -17.56 -16.84
C LEU A 15 -14.87 -17.01 -15.94
N ARG A 16 -13.61 -17.17 -16.35
CA ARG A 16 -12.47 -16.54 -15.69
C ARG A 16 -12.67 -15.03 -15.83
N GLU A 17 -13.29 -14.42 -14.83
CA GLU A 17 -13.32 -12.98 -14.70
C GLU A 17 -11.86 -12.50 -14.65
N PRO A 18 -11.43 -11.58 -15.54
CA PRO A 18 -10.14 -10.96 -15.39
C PRO A 18 -10.15 -10.19 -14.07
N THR A 19 -9.41 -10.71 -13.09
CA THR A 19 -9.47 -10.33 -11.67
C THR A 19 -9.14 -8.85 -11.41
N LYS A 20 -8.52 -8.15 -12.37
CA LYS A 20 -8.27 -6.71 -12.34
C LYS A 20 -8.25 -6.11 -13.74
N THR A 21 -8.82 -4.93 -13.88
CA THR A 21 -8.70 -4.06 -15.04
C THR A 21 -7.27 -3.53 -15.20
N LEU A 22 -6.89 -3.12 -16.42
CA LEU A 22 -5.59 -2.50 -16.69
C LEU A 22 -5.34 -1.25 -15.84
N ARG A 23 -6.42 -0.52 -15.51
CA ARG A 23 -6.38 0.66 -14.64
C ARG A 23 -5.95 0.28 -13.22
N GLU A 24 -6.52 -0.78 -12.67
CA GLU A 24 -6.17 -1.30 -11.35
C GLU A 24 -4.73 -1.82 -11.32
N LYS A 25 -4.31 -2.55 -12.36
CA LYS A 25 -2.92 -3.00 -12.49
C LYS A 25 -1.92 -1.83 -12.59
N GLY A 26 -2.30 -0.76 -13.27
CA GLY A 26 -1.51 0.47 -13.37
C GLY A 26 -1.37 1.17 -12.01
N ALA A 27 -2.46 1.27 -11.26
CA ALA A 27 -2.45 1.81 -9.90
C ALA A 27 -1.58 0.96 -8.96
N ASP A 28 -1.70 -0.37 -9.01
CA ASP A 28 -0.87 -1.28 -8.21
C ASP A 28 0.63 -1.07 -8.50
N SER A 29 0.99 -0.92 -9.78
CA SER A 29 2.38 -0.70 -10.21
C SER A 29 2.92 0.65 -9.74
N PHE A 30 2.10 1.70 -9.79
CA PHE A 30 2.45 3.03 -9.28
C PHE A 30 2.64 3.01 -7.76
N HIS A 31 1.71 2.42 -7.01
CA HIS A 31 1.82 2.34 -5.55
C HIS A 31 3.02 1.50 -5.12
N ALA A 32 3.36 0.42 -5.84
CA ALA A 32 4.57 -0.36 -5.59
C ALA A 32 5.85 0.46 -5.83
N ALA A 33 5.92 1.22 -6.93
CA ALA A 33 7.06 2.07 -7.22
C ALA A 33 7.20 3.21 -6.19
N LEU A 34 6.09 3.84 -5.81
CA LEU A 34 6.05 4.86 -4.77
C LEU A 34 6.53 4.28 -3.43
N ALA A 35 6.04 3.11 -3.04
CA ALA A 35 6.44 2.44 -1.81
C ALA A 35 7.95 2.18 -1.76
N ALA A 36 8.54 1.71 -2.88
CA ALA A 36 9.97 1.48 -2.98
C ALA A 36 10.77 2.79 -2.82
N VAL A 37 10.38 3.86 -3.53
CA VAL A 37 11.07 5.16 -3.46
C VAL A 37 11.00 5.76 -2.06
N LEU A 38 9.82 5.71 -1.42
CA LEU A 38 9.64 6.24 -0.07
C LEU A 38 10.42 5.43 0.97
N ALA A 39 10.43 4.10 0.86
CA ALA A 39 11.19 3.25 1.77
C ALA A 39 12.70 3.49 1.67
N THR A 40 13.25 3.52 0.45
CA THR A 40 14.67 3.82 0.25
C THR A 40 15.04 5.24 0.69
N GLY A 41 14.18 6.22 0.43
CA GLY A 41 14.37 7.60 0.89
C GLY A 41 14.38 7.70 2.42
N LEU A 42 13.45 7.01 3.07
CA LEU A 42 13.35 6.94 4.53
C LEU A 42 14.60 6.33 5.16
N GLU A 43 15.04 5.17 4.67
CA GLU A 43 16.24 4.49 5.18
C GLU A 43 17.47 5.40 5.11
N LYS A 44 17.71 6.06 3.97
CA LYS A 44 18.81 7.02 3.82
C LYS A 44 18.70 8.23 4.75
N ALA A 45 17.49 8.75 4.97
CA ALA A 45 17.28 9.87 5.87
C ALA A 45 17.57 9.47 7.33
N LEU A 46 17.17 8.27 7.72
CA LEU A 46 17.44 7.72 9.05
C LEU A 46 18.94 7.46 9.26
N GLU A 47 19.61 6.86 8.27
CA GLU A 47 21.08 6.66 8.29
C GLU A 47 21.85 7.98 8.42
N ALA A 48 21.39 9.03 7.74
CA ALA A 48 21.98 10.36 7.82
C ALA A 48 21.61 11.13 9.11
N GLY A 49 20.70 10.60 9.95
CA GLY A 49 20.16 11.28 11.12
C GLY A 49 19.25 12.48 10.79
N ASP A 50 18.77 12.57 9.56
CA ASP A 50 17.89 13.62 9.06
C ASP A 50 16.42 13.29 9.37
N HIS A 51 16.05 13.46 10.64
CA HIS A 51 14.70 13.18 11.12
C HIS A 51 13.60 14.00 10.41
N PRO A 52 13.76 15.32 10.15
CA PRO A 52 12.75 16.08 9.40
C PRO A 52 12.46 15.48 8.03
N ARG A 53 13.50 15.04 7.31
CA ARG A 53 13.34 14.40 6.01
C ARG A 53 12.69 13.02 6.11
N ALA A 54 13.02 12.23 7.14
CA ALA A 54 12.34 10.97 7.42
C ALA A 54 10.82 11.17 7.66
N ILE A 55 10.44 12.19 8.44
CA ILE A 55 9.02 12.57 8.66
C ILE A 55 8.34 12.94 7.34
N SER A 56 9.03 13.68 6.46
CA SER A 56 8.48 14.01 5.15
C SER A 56 8.16 12.78 4.31
N PHE A 57 9.00 11.74 4.34
CA PHE A 57 8.71 10.48 3.62
C PHE A 57 7.52 9.73 4.20
N ILE A 58 7.39 9.69 5.52
CA ILE A 58 6.25 9.08 6.22
C ILE A 58 4.94 9.80 5.84
N ASN A 59 4.91 11.14 5.96
CA ASN A 59 3.75 11.94 5.60
C ASN A 59 3.37 11.79 4.12
N ARG A 60 4.38 11.64 3.24
CA ARG A 60 4.16 11.38 1.82
C ARG A 60 3.58 9.99 1.57
N GLY A 61 3.94 8.99 2.37
CA GLY A 61 3.33 7.66 2.34
C GLY A 61 1.82 7.69 2.66
N PHE A 62 1.43 8.50 3.66
CA PHE A 62 0.01 8.71 3.99
C PHE A 62 -0.74 9.54 2.94
N ALA A 63 -0.09 10.55 2.34
CA ALA A 63 -0.75 11.48 1.42
C ALA A 63 -0.86 10.96 -0.02
N GLU A 64 0.20 10.33 -0.54
CA GLU A 64 0.30 9.91 -1.96
C GLU A 64 0.12 8.40 -2.15
N GLY A 65 0.33 7.61 -1.09
CA GLY A 65 0.23 6.16 -1.13
C GLY A 65 -1.09 5.65 -0.58
N SER A 66 -1.00 4.92 0.52
CA SER A 66 -2.12 4.36 1.26
C SER A 66 -1.87 4.48 2.76
N PRO A 67 -2.93 4.42 3.60
CA PRO A 67 -2.75 4.37 5.05
C PRO A 67 -1.83 3.24 5.50
N GLN A 68 -1.90 2.07 4.85
CA GLN A 68 -1.02 0.93 5.11
C GLN A 68 0.44 1.25 4.82
N LEU A 69 0.73 1.88 3.68
CA LEU A 69 2.11 2.29 3.35
C LEU A 69 2.67 3.28 4.37
N GLY A 70 1.87 4.28 4.77
CA GLY A 70 2.28 5.23 5.80
C GLY A 70 2.62 4.54 7.13
N CYS A 71 1.79 3.58 7.56
CA CYS A 71 2.06 2.77 8.75
C CYS A 71 3.31 1.90 8.61
N ASP A 72 3.53 1.25 7.46
CA ASP A 72 4.72 0.41 7.22
C ASP A 72 6.01 1.24 7.32
N LEU A 73 6.01 2.44 6.75
CA LEU A 73 7.13 3.38 6.85
C LEU A 73 7.37 3.82 8.30
N LEU A 74 6.31 4.07 9.05
CA LEU A 74 6.38 4.47 10.46
C LEU A 74 6.95 3.33 11.33
N CYS A 75 6.52 2.09 11.09
CA CYS A 75 7.06 0.90 11.74
C CYS A 75 8.56 0.70 11.44
N ARG A 76 8.99 0.90 10.19
CA ARG A 76 10.42 0.86 9.83
C ARG A 76 11.22 1.94 10.55
N ALA A 77 10.71 3.17 10.59
CA ALA A 77 11.38 4.27 11.27
C ALA A 77 11.58 3.99 12.77
N ILE A 78 10.58 3.42 13.44
CA ILE A 78 10.67 2.99 14.84
C ILE A 78 11.73 1.90 15.02
N ALA A 79 11.75 0.91 14.14
CA ALA A 79 12.72 -0.19 14.21
C ALA A 79 14.18 0.27 14.06
N VAL A 80 14.43 1.28 13.22
CA VAL A 80 15.77 1.82 12.96
C VAL A 80 16.25 2.75 14.09
N VAL A 81 15.38 3.61 14.62
CA VAL A 81 15.79 4.58 15.66
C VAL A 81 16.00 3.91 17.04
N GLY A 82 15.34 2.77 17.28
CA GLY A 82 15.46 2.04 18.55
C GLY A 82 15.04 2.87 19.77
N THR A 83 15.30 2.35 20.97
CA THR A 83 14.94 3.01 22.25
C THR A 83 15.86 4.18 22.63
N ALA A 84 16.91 4.47 21.85
CA ALA A 84 17.98 5.37 22.25
C ALA A 84 17.69 6.86 21.96
N ARG A 85 16.70 7.17 21.10
CA ARG A 85 16.39 8.55 20.71
C ARG A 85 14.90 8.79 20.65
N THR A 86 14.42 9.67 21.51
CA THR A 86 13.06 10.18 21.46
C THR A 86 12.98 11.28 20.40
N TRP A 87 12.06 11.15 19.47
CA TRP A 87 11.76 12.18 18.48
C TRP A 87 10.26 12.20 18.21
N THR A 88 9.76 13.39 17.89
CA THR A 88 8.33 13.64 17.71
C THR A 88 7.99 13.57 16.23
N VAL A 89 7.06 12.70 15.88
CA VAL A 89 6.49 12.63 14.53
C VAL A 89 5.15 13.36 14.55
N GLN A 90 5.07 14.49 13.85
CA GLN A 90 3.79 15.15 13.59
C GLN A 90 3.27 14.70 12.23
N LEU A 91 2.20 13.91 12.25
CA LEU A 91 1.53 13.50 11.03
C LEU A 91 0.72 14.66 10.45
N ALA A 92 0.85 14.88 9.14
CA ALA A 92 0.04 15.87 8.44
C ALA A 92 -1.45 15.47 8.52
N PRO A 93 -2.37 16.43 8.67
CA PRO A 93 -3.79 16.12 8.69
C PRO A 93 -4.20 15.39 7.41
N LEU A 94 -4.88 14.25 7.57
CA LEU A 94 -5.44 13.51 6.44
C LEU A 94 -6.47 14.41 5.76
N ARG A 95 -6.24 14.76 4.49
CA ARG A 95 -7.25 15.42 3.68
C ARG A 95 -8.37 14.42 3.43
N HIS A 96 -9.41 14.47 4.25
CA HIS A 96 -10.66 13.78 3.98
C HIS A 96 -11.30 14.42 2.74
N PRO A 97 -11.60 13.66 1.67
CA PRO A 97 -12.27 14.19 0.47
C PRO A 97 -13.75 14.55 0.72
N GLY A 98 -14.16 14.84 1.96
CA GLY A 98 -15.56 15.13 2.33
C GLY A 98 -15.74 16.26 3.35
N SER A 99 -14.69 17.02 3.71
CA SER A 99 -14.86 18.22 4.53
C SER A 99 -15.07 19.41 3.60
N LEU A 100 -16.31 19.58 3.13
CA LEU A 100 -16.78 20.86 2.60
C LEU A 100 -16.96 21.81 3.78
N ASP A 101 -16.15 22.86 3.81
CA ASP A 101 -16.51 24.14 4.41
C ASP A 101 -17.23 24.97 3.34
#